data_AF-A0A174ZDP2-F1
#
_entry.id   AF-A0A174ZDP2-F1
#
_cell.length_a   1.000
_cell.length_b   1.000
_cell.length_c   1.000
_cell.angle_alpha   90.00
_cell.angle_beta   90.00
_cell.angle_gamma   90.00
#
_symmetry.space_group_name_H-M   'P 1'
#
loop_
_entity.id
_entity.type
_entity.pdbx_description
1 polymer ?
#
loop_
_entity_poly.entity_id
_entity_poly.type
_entity_poly.pdbx_seq_one_letter_code
_entity_poly.pdbx_strand_id
1 'polypeptide(L)'
;MCQIENLITEYGVNVFYVGNNGQFDDLVAEVLRKLKSRNPQISYSIVLAYLPEREKEHNQPSYTETIYPEGLEDTPPRFAISKRNKWMVQQSEYVIAYVEHSFGGAAQFTEYARKKHRMVINLADLTG
;
A
#
# COMPACT_ATOMS: atom_id res chain seq x y z
N MET A 1 -3.47 -16.00 -12.26
CA MET A 1 -4.04 -14.66 -12.04
C MET A 1 -3.43 -14.12 -10.76
N CYS A 2 -2.91 -12.90 -10.74
CA CYS A 2 -2.34 -12.33 -9.51
C CYS A 2 -3.46 -11.86 -8.57
N GLN A 3 -3.22 -11.77 -7.25
CA GLN A 3 -4.27 -11.41 -6.29
C GLN A 3 -4.89 -10.02 -6.55
N ILE A 4 -4.09 -9.07 -7.05
CA ILE A 4 -4.59 -7.73 -7.41
C ILE A 4 -5.57 -7.82 -8.59
N GLU A 5 -5.28 -8.64 -9.59
CA GLU A 5 -6.15 -8.84 -10.75
C GLU A 5 -7.48 -9.50 -10.34
N ASN A 6 -7.43 -10.48 -9.43
CA ASN A 6 -8.63 -11.09 -8.85
C ASN A 6 -9.51 -10.07 -8.10
N LEU A 7 -8.90 -9.14 -7.34
CA LEU A 7 -9.64 -8.05 -6.69
C LEU A 7 -10.31 -7.12 -7.70
N ILE A 8 -9.66 -6.85 -8.83
CA ILE A 8 -10.23 -6.00 -9.89
C ILE A 8 -11.42 -6.71 -10.56
N THR A 9 -11.26 -7.97 -10.97
CA THR A 9 -12.25 -8.67 -11.81
C THR A 9 -13.43 -9.22 -11.01
N GLU A 10 -13.17 -9.85 -9.87
CA GLU A 10 -14.19 -10.57 -9.11
C GLU A 10 -14.84 -9.69 -8.02
N TYR A 11 -14.08 -8.74 -7.48
CA TYR A 11 -14.52 -7.89 -6.36
C TYR A 11 -14.73 -6.43 -6.75
N GLY A 12 -14.46 -6.06 -8.02
CA GLY A 12 -14.70 -4.71 -8.53
C GLY A 12 -13.80 -3.62 -7.92
N VAL A 13 -12.67 -3.99 -7.32
CA VAL A 13 -11.75 -3.03 -6.71
C VAL A 13 -11.07 -2.19 -7.79
N ASN A 14 -11.19 -0.87 -7.70
CA ASN A 14 -10.64 0.06 -8.67
C ASN A 14 -9.67 1.09 -8.08
N VAL A 15 -9.60 1.25 -6.75
CA VAL A 15 -8.65 2.17 -6.08
C VAL A 15 -7.66 1.37 -5.25
N PHE A 16 -6.37 1.65 -5.45
CA PHE A 16 -5.28 0.99 -4.72
C PHE A 16 -4.38 2.01 -4.02
N TYR A 17 -4.02 1.71 -2.78
CA TYR A 17 -3.04 2.46 -2.00
C TYR A 17 -1.83 1.58 -1.75
N VAL A 18 -0.64 2.09 -2.05
CA VAL A 18 0.63 1.39 -1.82
C VAL A 18 1.64 2.29 -1.13
N GLY A 19 2.52 1.73 -0.32
CA GLY A 19 3.62 2.47 0.31
C GLY A 19 4.78 2.78 -0.63
N ASN A 20 5.89 3.22 -0.04
CA ASN A 20 7.17 3.41 -0.71
C ASN A 20 8.39 3.14 0.19
N ASN A 21 8.25 2.31 1.23
CA ASN A 21 9.28 2.13 2.25
C ASN A 21 9.93 0.73 2.24
N GLY A 22 9.72 -0.07 1.19
CA GLY A 22 10.39 -1.37 1.07
C GLY A 22 10.15 -2.06 -0.26
N GLN A 23 10.91 -3.14 -0.50
CA GLN A 23 10.89 -3.91 -1.75
C GLN A 23 9.51 -4.47 -2.10
N PHE A 24 8.71 -4.82 -1.09
CA PHE A 24 7.33 -5.25 -1.31
C PHE A 24 6.46 -4.13 -1.91
N ASP A 25 6.60 -2.90 -1.41
CA ASP A 25 5.90 -1.73 -1.94
C ASP A 25 6.30 -1.48 -3.41
N ASP A 26 7.60 -1.57 -3.72
CA ASP A 26 8.13 -1.39 -5.08
C ASP A 26 7.59 -2.43 -6.07
N LEU A 27 7.56 -3.70 -5.65
CA LEU A 27 7.00 -4.80 -6.44
C LEU A 27 5.52 -4.56 -6.74
N VAL A 28 4.73 -4.20 -5.72
CA VAL A 28 3.30 -3.92 -5.86
C VAL A 28 3.08 -2.72 -6.78
N ALA A 29 3.86 -1.65 -6.65
CA ALA A 29 3.77 -0.48 -7.52
C ALA A 29 4.07 -0.81 -8.98
N GLU A 30 5.06 -1.68 -9.26
CA GLU A 30 5.34 -2.14 -10.62
C GLU A 30 4.18 -2.97 -11.20
N VAL A 31 3.59 -3.86 -10.40
CA VAL A 31 2.43 -4.67 -10.81
C VAL A 31 1.23 -3.76 -11.10
N LEU A 32 0.92 -2.80 -10.22
CA LEU A 32 -0.18 -1.85 -10.43
C LEU A 32 0.03 -0.99 -11.69
N ARG A 33 1.26 -0.57 -11.96
CA ARG A 33 1.60 0.15 -13.20
C ARG A 33 1.30 -0.69 -14.45
N LYS A 34 1.68 -1.97 -14.43
CA LYS A 34 1.39 -2.93 -15.52
C LYS A 34 -0.10 -3.24 -15.65
N LEU A 35 -0.83 -3.30 -14.55
CA LEU A 35 -2.27 -3.57 -14.57
C LEU A 35 -3.07 -2.36 -15.03
N LYS A 36 -2.66 -1.13 -14.67
CA LYS A 36 -3.35 0.10 -15.09
C LYS A 36 -3.28 0.32 -16.59
N SER A 37 -2.21 -0.09 -17.27
CA SER A 37 -2.15 -0.02 -18.74
C SER A 37 -3.15 -0.97 -19.42
N ARG A 38 -3.58 -2.04 -18.74
CA ARG A 38 -4.58 -3.00 -19.23
C ARG A 38 -5.99 -2.72 -18.71
N ASN A 39 -6.10 -2.00 -17.60
CA ASN A 39 -7.34 -1.69 -16.89
C ASN A 39 -7.41 -0.18 -16.60
N PRO A 40 -7.77 0.66 -17.58
CA PRO A 40 -7.78 2.12 -17.40
C PRO A 40 -8.72 2.61 -16.28
N GLN A 41 -9.70 1.79 -15.89
CA GLN A 41 -10.65 2.06 -14.81
C GLN A 41 -10.02 2.06 -13.41
N ILE A 42 -8.82 1.49 -13.24
CA ILE A 42 -8.16 1.47 -11.93
C ILE A 42 -7.35 2.75 -11.70
N SER A 43 -7.29 3.20 -10.47
CA SER A 43 -6.34 4.18 -9.96
C SER A 43 -5.47 3.59 -8.87
N TYR A 44 -4.24 4.08 -8.76
CA TYR A 44 -3.39 3.74 -7.64
C TYR A 44 -2.58 4.97 -7.23
N SER A 45 -2.38 5.12 -5.93
CA SER A 45 -1.59 6.22 -5.39
C SER A 45 -0.53 5.72 -4.44
N ILE A 46 0.67 6.31 -4.54
CA ILE A 46 1.74 6.06 -3.59
C ILE A 46 1.49 6.92 -2.35
N VAL A 47 1.33 6.28 -1.20
CA VAL A 47 1.04 6.94 0.07
C VAL A 47 2.36 7.18 0.81
N LEU A 48 2.74 8.46 0.88
CA LEU A 48 4.01 8.89 1.43
C LEU A 48 3.96 8.93 2.96
N ALA A 49 5.00 8.40 3.61
CA ALA A 49 5.20 8.60 5.04
C ALA A 49 5.92 9.92 5.36
N TYR A 50 6.69 10.45 4.40
CA TYR A 50 7.48 11.66 4.53
C TYR A 50 7.27 12.53 3.29
N LEU A 51 7.19 13.85 3.47
CA LEU A 51 7.22 14.76 2.33
C LEU A 51 8.59 14.65 1.64
N PRO A 52 8.64 14.58 0.30
CA PRO A 52 9.90 14.56 -0.40
C PRO A 52 10.64 15.88 -0.14
N GLU A 53 11.92 15.80 0.18
CA GLU A 53 12.79 16.96 0.21
C GLU A 53 12.87 17.54 -1.22
N ARG A 54 12.71 18.86 -1.37
CA ARG A 54 12.68 19.56 -2.68
C ARG A 54 13.85 19.18 -3.61
N GLU A 55 14.99 18.79 -3.07
CA GLU A 55 16.18 18.39 -3.85
C GLU A 55 16.06 16.98 -4.47
N LYS A 56 15.21 16.11 -3.93
CA LYS A 56 15.02 14.71 -4.37
C LYS A 56 13.88 14.52 -5.38
N GLU A 57 13.14 15.57 -5.72
CA GLU A 57 12.06 15.54 -6.72
C GLU A 57 12.55 15.05 -8.09
N HIS A 58 13.81 15.32 -8.44
CA HIS A 58 14.38 14.96 -9.74
C HIS A 58 14.75 13.48 -9.92
N ASN A 59 14.84 12.70 -8.83
CA ASN A 59 15.29 11.29 -8.86
C ASN A 59 14.22 10.28 -8.45
N GLN A 60 13.01 10.73 -8.08
CA GLN A 60 11.93 9.79 -7.81
C GLN A 60 11.32 9.33 -9.14
N PRO A 61 10.94 8.05 -9.25
CA PRO A 61 10.04 7.63 -10.32
C PRO A 61 8.88 8.62 -10.35
N SER A 62 8.53 9.14 -11.53
CA SER A 62 7.35 10.00 -11.70
C SER A 62 6.10 9.16 -11.39
N TYR A 63 5.80 8.98 -10.11
CA TYR A 63 4.57 8.38 -9.67
C TYR A 63 3.47 9.37 -10.06
N THR A 64 2.58 8.94 -10.94
CA THR A 64 1.56 9.81 -11.51
C THR A 64 0.63 10.40 -10.44
N GLU A 65 0.47 9.70 -9.31
CA GLU A 65 -0.36 10.12 -8.19
C GLU A 65 0.31 9.73 -6.86
N THR A 66 0.68 10.72 -6.04
CA THR A 66 1.13 10.53 -4.66
C THR A 66 0.12 11.15 -3.70
N ILE A 67 -0.02 10.56 -2.51
CA ILE A 67 -0.86 11.08 -1.43
C ILE A 67 0.01 11.24 -0.19
N TYR A 68 -0.04 12.42 0.42
CA TYR A 68 0.45 12.64 1.76
C TYR A 68 -0.75 12.70 2.71
N PRO A 69 -0.94 11.67 3.57
CA PRO A 69 -2.13 11.62 4.42
C PRO A 69 -2.19 12.76 5.44
N GLU A 70 -3.40 13.27 5.66
CA GLU A 70 -3.67 14.30 6.67
C GLU A 70 -3.25 13.85 8.07
N GLY A 71 -2.62 14.76 8.80
CA GLY A 71 -2.16 14.58 10.17
C GLY A 71 -0.77 13.97 10.26
N LEU A 72 -0.08 13.64 9.16
CA LEU A 72 1.32 13.23 9.22
C LEU A 72 2.27 14.41 9.46
N GLU A 73 1.83 15.64 9.20
CA GLU A 73 2.60 16.88 9.37
C GLU A 73 3.15 17.02 10.79
N ASP A 74 2.30 16.73 11.79
CA ASP A 74 2.65 16.85 13.22
C ASP A 74 3.18 15.53 13.82
N THR A 75 3.36 14.50 13.00
CA THR A 75 3.74 13.18 13.49
C THR A 75 5.25 13.07 13.64
N PRO A 76 5.77 12.68 14.83
CA PRO A 76 7.20 12.47 15.00
C PRO A 76 7.74 11.48 13.95
N PRO A 77 8.91 11.72 13.33
CA PRO A 77 9.38 10.92 12.19
C PRO A 77 9.43 9.40 12.43
N ARG A 78 9.73 8.99 13.67
CA ARG A 78 9.75 7.58 14.10
C ARG A 78 8.37 6.87 14.01
N PHE A 79 7.28 7.63 13.97
CA PHE A 79 5.91 7.11 13.89
C PHE A 79 5.25 7.34 12.53
N ALA A 80 5.90 8.06 11.61
CA ALA A 80 5.32 8.48 10.35
C ALA A 80 4.89 7.28 9.48
N ILE A 81 5.74 6.28 9.29
CA ILE A 81 5.41 5.03 8.57
C ILE A 81 4.22 4.31 9.24
N SER A 82 4.20 4.27 10.57
CA SER A 82 3.11 3.61 11.29
C SER A 82 1.77 4.30 11.11
N LYS A 83 1.76 5.64 11.15
CA LYS A 83 0.56 6.43 10.94
C LYS A 83 0.09 6.33 9.49
N ARG A 84 1.02 6.39 8.52
CA ARG A 84 0.76 6.15 7.10
C ARG A 84 0.09 4.81 6.85
N ASN A 85 0.64 3.73 7.41
CA ASN A 85 0.08 2.38 7.24
C ASN A 85 -1.31 2.24 7.86
N LYS A 86 -1.53 2.84 9.04
CA LYS A 86 -2.87 2.87 9.66
C LYS A 86 -3.87 3.62 8.79
N TRP A 87 -3.46 4.73 8.19
CA TRP A 87 -4.30 5.49 7.27
C TRP A 87 -4.70 4.63 6.07
N MET A 88 -3.75 3.93 5.43
CA MET A 88 -4.06 3.03 4.32
C MET A 88 -5.08 1.95 4.72
N VAL A 89 -4.90 1.30 5.87
CA VAL A 89 -5.85 0.30 6.37
C VAL A 89 -7.24 0.89 6.66
N GLN A 90 -7.31 2.17 7.06
CA GLN A 90 -8.57 2.84 7.30
C GLN A 90 -9.31 3.17 6.00
N GLN A 91 -8.59 3.53 4.94
CA GLN A 91 -9.17 3.84 3.62
C GLN A 91 -9.56 2.59 2.81
N SER A 92 -8.99 1.42 3.14
CA SER A 92 -9.20 0.21 2.36
C SER A 92 -10.16 -0.78 3.01
N GLU A 93 -10.95 -1.46 2.18
CA GLU A 93 -11.75 -2.64 2.57
C GLU A 93 -10.93 -3.94 2.52
N TYR A 94 -10.03 -4.02 1.54
CA TYR A 94 -9.12 -5.14 1.32
C TYR A 94 -7.67 -4.73 1.61
N VAL A 95 -6.92 -5.61 2.26
CA VAL A 95 -5.50 -5.39 2.58
C VAL A 95 -4.69 -6.59 2.12
N ILE A 96 -3.85 -6.38 1.11
CA ILE A 96 -2.85 -7.37 0.67
C ILE A 96 -1.58 -7.15 1.48
N ALA A 97 -1.07 -8.22 2.08
CA ALA A 97 0.19 -8.21 2.83
C ALA A 97 1.05 -9.42 2.44
N TYR A 98 2.34 -9.34 2.72
CA TYR A 98 3.26 -10.47 2.69
C TYR A 98 3.95 -10.56 4.05
N VAL A 99 3.49 -11.50 4.88
CA VAL A 99 3.98 -11.67 6.25
C VAL A 99 4.26 -13.16 6.49
N GLU A 100 5.54 -13.53 6.51
CA GLU A 100 5.99 -14.91 6.78
C GLU A 100 6.09 -15.20 8.29
N HIS A 101 6.30 -14.17 9.09
CA HIS A 101 6.51 -14.29 10.53
C HIS A 101 5.59 -13.35 11.29
N SER A 102 5.09 -13.79 12.46
CA SER A 102 4.16 -13.03 13.30
C SER A 102 4.77 -11.82 14.02
N PHE A 103 5.97 -11.37 13.61
CA PHE A 103 6.69 -10.25 14.20
C PHE A 103 7.13 -9.22 13.14
N GLY A 104 7.27 -7.96 13.56
CA GLY A 104 7.67 -6.84 12.71
C GLY A 104 6.53 -5.90 12.32
N GLY A 105 6.88 -4.82 11.61
CA GLY A 105 5.92 -3.77 11.26
C GLY A 105 4.75 -4.29 10.42
N ALA A 106 5.02 -5.11 9.39
CA ALA A 106 4.00 -5.65 8.52
C ALA A 106 2.97 -6.52 9.28
N ALA A 107 3.44 -7.41 10.17
CA ALA A 107 2.57 -8.24 11.01
C ALA A 107 1.63 -7.38 11.89
N GLN A 108 2.14 -6.28 12.46
CA GLN A 108 1.34 -5.37 13.28
C GLN A 108 0.21 -4.71 12.48
N PHE A 109 0.45 -4.29 11.23
CA PHE A 109 -0.59 -3.67 10.42
C PHE A 109 -1.59 -4.68 9.87
N THR A 110 -1.16 -5.90 9.58
CA THR A 110 -2.05 -7.02 9.26
C THR A 110 -3.02 -7.31 10.41
N GLU A 111 -2.52 -7.39 11.64
CA GLU A 111 -3.36 -7.56 12.83
C GLU A 111 -4.28 -6.35 13.06
N TYR A 112 -3.78 -5.14 12.83
CA TYR A 112 -4.60 -3.93 12.89
C TYR A 112 -5.74 -3.96 11.85
N ALA A 113 -5.48 -4.41 10.63
CA ALA A 113 -6.49 -4.57 9.57
C ALA A 113 -7.56 -5.59 9.96
N ARG A 114 -7.16 -6.75 10.52
CA ARG A 114 -8.10 -7.75 11.07
C ARG A 114 -8.99 -7.15 12.16
N LYS A 115 -8.40 -6.40 13.10
CA LYS A 115 -9.15 -5.69 14.17
C LYS A 115 -10.09 -4.60 13.64
N LYS A 116 -9.85 -4.08 12.44
CA LYS A 116 -10.74 -3.13 11.74
C LYS A 116 -11.72 -3.82 10.81
N HIS A 117 -11.85 -5.14 10.88
CA HIS A 117 -12.71 -5.96 10.04
C HIS A 117 -12.44 -5.77 8.54
N ARG A 118 -11.18 -5.52 8.18
CA ARG A 118 -10.76 -5.50 6.77
C ARG A 118 -10.50 -6.92 6.30
N MET A 119 -10.74 -7.18 5.02
CA MET A 119 -10.40 -8.46 4.40
C MET A 119 -8.89 -8.50 4.15
N VAL A 120 -8.18 -9.27 4.96
CA VAL A 120 -6.73 -9.45 4.84
C VAL A 120 -6.43 -10.63 3.93
N ILE A 121 -5.62 -10.39 2.90
CA ILE A 121 -5.07 -11.40 2.00
C ILE A 121 -3.56 -11.45 2.26
N ASN A 122 -3.09 -12.45 3.01
CA ASN A 122 -1.67 -12.67 3.21
C ASN A 122 -1.13 -13.58 2.10
N LEU A 123 -0.25 -13.04 1.27
CA LEU A 123 0.33 -13.75 0.14
C LEU A 123 1.24 -14.91 0.58
N ALA A 124 1.84 -14.85 1.77
CA ALA A 124 2.66 -15.94 2.30
C ALA A 124 1.84 -17.21 2.60
N ASP A 125 0.54 -17.06 2.92
CA ASP A 125 -0.36 -18.19 3.17
C ASP A 125 -0.74 -18.93 1.86
N LEU A 126 -0.49 -18.31 0.70
CA LEU A 126 -0.81 -18.83 -0.63
C LEU A 126 0.38 -19.51 -1.31
N THR A 127 1.57 -19.39 -0.75
CA THR A 127 2.82 -19.94 -1.28
C THR A 127 3.27 -21.22 -0.58
N GLY A 128 2.41 -21.78 0.29
CA GLY A 128 2.63 -23.03 1.04
C GLY A 128 2.11 -24.28 0.34
#